data_AF-A0A1W1UH85-F1
#
_entry.id   AF-A0A1W1UH85-F1
#
_cell.length_a   1.000
_cell.length_b   1.000
_cell.length_c   1.000
_cell.angle_alpha   90.00
_cell.angle_beta   90.00
_cell.angle_gamma   90.00
#
_symmetry.space_group_name_H-M   'P 1'
#
loop_
_entity.id
_entity.type
_entity.pdbx_description
1 polymer ?
#
loop_
_entity_poly.entity_id
_entity_poly.type
_entity_poly.pdbx_seq_one_letter_code
_entity_poly.pdbx_strand_id
1 'polypeptide(L)'
;MQKLVWLLPVVFIVSCSQTALPQASAKTQGGTLQAQGARKIAAPAPTPTATGRSFYLDCAGNDKASGTSAGTALRTLNRVSGLSLLAGDRVLLKRGCTFTGSLVAKSSGTAASPIVYTAYGEGAAPTIVLNTDAEAVLVGGNYLVFDGLNVTSTRPAPAGTGKCANTPVAWRVGFAVTGQYNTVQNSSASGFMAGVHLMAGANNNRVLGNTLTNNNVMKKNTAGVYDDDSGAWGVLVNSNGNEVANNTFSGNWACSEDYGVDGASVELYEASGNNVHDNLSTEDMTFTELGGTPTSQSENNTFAYNTYAPVKAGGAMIVLRGTKSKWGGNPGTVFHHNVGYMVDTGIICSDGCGPSVLKAHDNVLWQRGAASGIVPAANMTPMWADAPFTEYNNVFWKTGGRPYVSIDGGQLSATDRITDPLFVDPVALNFTSRLSPVVLATARSRTR
;
A
#
# COMPACT_ATOMS: atom_id res chain seq x y z
N MET A 1 -18.31 0.97 1.95
CA MET A 1 -17.71 0.58 0.66
C MET A 1 -18.07 -0.88 0.51
N GLN A 2 -18.78 -1.27 -0.56
CA GLN A 2 -18.98 -2.69 -0.80
C GLN A 2 -17.63 -3.32 -1.19
N LYS A 3 -17.23 -4.45 -0.62
CA LYS A 3 -15.94 -5.10 -0.89
C LYS A 3 -16.08 -6.21 -1.93
N LEU A 4 -15.22 -6.21 -2.95
CA LEU A 4 -15.43 -7.03 -4.16
C LEU A 4 -15.05 -8.50 -3.96
N VAL A 5 -14.25 -8.82 -2.95
CA VAL A 5 -13.74 -10.19 -2.69
C VAL A 5 -14.89 -11.20 -2.55
N TRP A 6 -16.08 -10.71 -2.18
CA TRP A 6 -17.29 -11.51 -1.92
C TRP A 6 -18.34 -11.48 -3.04
N LEU A 7 -18.11 -10.75 -4.14
CA LEU A 7 -19.07 -10.53 -5.22
C LEU A 7 -18.77 -11.29 -6.53
N LEU A 8 -17.79 -12.17 -6.55
CA LEU A 8 -17.52 -12.99 -7.73
C LEU A 8 -18.75 -13.88 -8.04
N PRO A 9 -19.38 -13.75 -9.22
CA PRO A 9 -20.66 -14.38 -9.53
C PRO A 9 -20.56 -15.91 -9.45
N VAL A 10 -21.55 -16.53 -8.80
CA VAL A 10 -21.68 -17.99 -8.64
C VAL A 10 -22.23 -18.60 -9.93
N VAL A 11 -21.50 -18.61 -11.05
CA VAL A 11 -21.82 -19.48 -12.21
C VAL A 11 -20.57 -19.77 -13.03
N PHE A 12 -19.93 -20.93 -12.85
CA PHE A 12 -19.03 -21.50 -13.87
C PHE A 12 -19.08 -23.03 -13.90
N ILE A 13 -20.09 -23.57 -14.57
CA ILE A 13 -19.95 -24.83 -15.30
C ILE A 13 -20.61 -24.59 -16.66
N VAL A 14 -19.85 -24.63 -17.76
CA VAL A 14 -20.13 -25.38 -18.99
C VAL A 14 -19.12 -25.03 -20.10
N SER A 15 -18.66 -26.10 -20.75
CA SER A 15 -18.01 -26.22 -22.06
C SER A 15 -16.53 -25.80 -22.19
N CYS A 16 -15.71 -26.85 -22.07
CA CYS A 16 -14.31 -26.90 -22.48
C CYS A 16 -14.20 -26.80 -24.01
N SER A 17 -13.30 -25.98 -24.52
CA SER A 17 -12.73 -26.12 -25.87
C SER A 17 -11.25 -25.76 -25.79
N GLN A 18 -10.40 -26.78 -25.81
CA GLN A 18 -8.94 -26.66 -25.78
C GLN A 18 -8.46 -26.29 -27.19
N THR A 19 -7.67 -25.22 -27.29
CA THR A 19 -6.88 -24.94 -28.50
C THR A 19 -5.43 -24.75 -28.11
N ALA A 20 -4.60 -25.73 -28.45
CA ALA A 20 -3.15 -25.58 -28.48
C ALA A 20 -2.76 -24.79 -29.73
N LEU A 21 -1.83 -23.83 -29.60
CA LEU A 21 -1.27 -23.06 -30.72
C LEU A 21 0.25 -23.25 -30.84
N PRO A 22 0.78 -23.18 -32.08
CA PRO A 22 2.15 -23.58 -32.42
C PRO A 22 3.21 -22.48 -32.23
N GLN A 23 4.47 -22.91 -32.11
CA GLN A 23 5.66 -22.06 -32.03
C GLN A 23 6.02 -21.44 -33.39
N ALA A 24 6.41 -20.15 -33.40
CA ALA A 24 7.03 -19.51 -34.57
C ALA A 24 8.17 -18.55 -34.18
N SER A 25 9.25 -18.62 -34.95
CA SER A 25 10.51 -17.86 -34.83
C SER A 25 10.44 -16.46 -35.45
N ALA A 26 11.09 -15.47 -34.83
CA ALA A 26 11.20 -14.11 -35.34
C ALA A 26 12.61 -13.80 -35.91
N LYS A 27 12.65 -13.08 -37.03
CA LYS A 27 13.86 -12.45 -37.63
C LYS A 27 13.95 -10.99 -37.18
N THR A 28 15.15 -10.57 -36.79
CA THR A 28 15.51 -9.19 -36.41
C THR A 28 15.96 -8.33 -37.60
N GLN A 29 15.58 -7.05 -37.61
CA GLN A 29 16.30 -5.98 -38.33
C GLN A 29 16.59 -4.82 -37.37
N GLY A 30 17.81 -4.31 -37.41
CA GLY A 30 18.32 -3.26 -36.55
C GLY A 30 18.31 -1.88 -37.21
N GLY A 31 18.06 -0.85 -36.41
CA GLY A 31 18.25 0.56 -36.76
C GLY A 31 18.75 1.33 -35.53
N THR A 32 19.87 2.02 -35.68
CA THR A 32 20.53 2.86 -34.66
C THR A 32 20.08 4.32 -34.79
N LEU A 33 19.74 4.97 -33.68
CA LEU A 33 19.56 6.43 -33.59
C LEU A 33 20.58 7.01 -32.59
N GLN A 34 21.26 8.08 -33.02
CA GLN A 34 22.29 8.80 -32.28
C GLN A 34 21.68 9.85 -31.34
N ALA A 35 22.24 10.00 -30.15
CA ALA A 35 21.87 11.01 -29.17
C ALA A 35 22.63 12.33 -29.42
N GLN A 36 21.91 13.46 -29.44
CA GLN A 36 22.49 14.81 -29.46
C GLN A 36 22.49 15.42 -28.05
N GLY A 37 23.60 16.11 -27.72
CA GLY A 37 24.01 16.44 -26.35
C GLY A 37 23.24 17.56 -25.64
N ALA A 38 23.22 17.46 -24.32
CA ALA A 38 22.64 18.44 -23.40
C ALA A 38 23.62 19.59 -23.09
N ARG A 39 23.12 20.82 -23.18
CA ARG A 39 23.83 22.06 -22.81
C ARG A 39 23.72 22.28 -21.29
N LYS A 40 24.85 22.42 -20.60
CA LYS A 40 24.96 22.72 -19.16
C LYS A 40 24.57 24.18 -18.91
N ILE A 41 23.52 24.41 -18.12
CA ILE A 41 23.19 25.73 -17.55
C ILE A 41 23.62 25.70 -16.09
N ALA A 42 24.51 26.62 -15.69
CA ALA A 42 24.99 26.73 -14.31
C ALA A 42 23.90 27.35 -13.42
N ALA A 43 23.53 26.65 -12.35
CA ALA A 43 22.62 27.15 -11.33
C ALA A 43 23.34 28.13 -10.38
N PRO A 44 22.67 29.18 -9.86
CA PRO A 44 23.26 30.09 -8.88
C PRO A 44 23.53 29.36 -7.56
N ALA A 45 24.63 29.75 -6.89
CA ALA A 45 25.06 29.14 -5.64
C ALA A 45 24.03 29.38 -4.51
N PRO A 46 23.75 28.37 -3.66
CA PRO A 46 22.81 28.51 -2.55
C PRO A 46 23.39 29.43 -1.46
N THR A 47 22.59 30.41 -1.05
CA THR A 47 22.80 31.22 0.16
C THR A 47 22.85 30.31 1.39
N PRO A 48 23.72 30.54 2.39
CA PRO A 48 23.85 29.66 3.56
C PRO A 48 22.51 29.53 4.30
N THR A 49 21.98 28.32 4.37
CA THR A 49 20.79 27.97 5.13
C THR A 49 21.05 28.24 6.61
N ALA A 50 20.20 29.03 7.27
CA ALA A 50 20.21 29.14 8.73
C ALA A 50 20.12 27.73 9.31
N THR A 51 21.06 27.36 10.18
CA THR A 51 21.05 26.04 10.84
C THR A 51 19.79 25.95 11.70
N GLY A 52 18.84 25.10 11.32
CA GLY A 52 17.60 24.90 12.07
C GLY A 52 17.87 24.45 13.50
N ARG A 53 16.99 24.85 14.43
CA ARG A 53 17.12 24.57 15.86
C ARG A 53 16.79 23.10 16.12
N SER A 54 17.37 22.52 17.17
CA SER A 54 17.04 21.16 17.60
C SER A 54 16.36 21.18 18.97
N PHE A 55 15.21 20.51 19.07
CA PHE A 55 14.44 20.33 20.29
C PHE A 55 14.47 18.87 20.70
N TYR A 56 14.84 18.58 21.94
CA TYR A 56 15.04 17.24 22.47
C TYR A 56 13.87 16.88 23.38
N LEU A 57 13.36 15.66 23.23
CA LEU A 57 12.30 15.08 24.03
C LEU A 57 12.82 13.79 24.70
N ASP A 58 12.77 13.75 26.02
CA ASP A 58 13.23 12.64 26.87
C ASP A 58 12.14 12.29 27.87
N CYS A 59 11.83 11.00 28.05
CA CYS A 59 10.87 10.53 29.04
C CYS A 59 11.28 10.85 30.50
N ALA A 60 12.57 11.14 30.75
CA ALA A 60 13.10 11.65 32.01
C ALA A 60 13.33 13.19 32.02
N GLY A 61 12.90 13.89 30.96
CA GLY A 61 13.10 15.33 30.78
C GLY A 61 12.25 16.22 31.69
N ASN A 62 12.20 17.52 31.41
CA ASN A 62 11.42 18.50 32.17
C ASN A 62 10.76 19.53 31.23
N ASP A 63 9.43 19.66 31.28
CA ASP A 63 8.69 20.58 30.40
C ASP A 63 8.92 22.07 30.70
N LYS A 64 9.58 22.39 31.82
CA LYS A 64 10.07 23.75 32.14
C LYS A 64 11.44 24.06 31.52
N ALA A 65 12.14 23.06 31.00
CA ALA A 65 13.44 23.25 30.36
C ALA A 65 13.29 23.83 28.94
N SER A 66 14.40 24.31 28.37
CA SER A 66 14.39 24.92 27.03
C SER A 66 14.16 23.92 25.90
N GLY A 67 14.47 22.64 26.11
CA GLY A 67 14.46 21.61 25.08
C GLY A 67 15.62 21.69 24.11
N THR A 68 16.56 22.63 24.24
CA THR A 68 17.57 22.92 23.20
C THR A 68 18.83 22.06 23.26
N SER A 69 18.90 21.10 24.20
CA SER A 69 19.96 20.11 24.32
C SER A 69 19.43 18.82 24.96
N ALA A 70 20.15 17.71 24.84
CA ALA A 70 19.78 16.46 25.52
C ALA A 70 19.68 16.63 27.05
N GLY A 71 20.57 17.42 27.68
CA GLY A 71 20.54 17.70 29.12
C GLY A 71 19.42 18.63 29.56
N THR A 72 18.77 19.32 28.62
CA THR A 72 17.63 20.23 28.87
C THR A 72 16.37 19.78 28.12
N ALA A 73 16.25 18.48 27.85
CA ALA A 73 15.15 17.93 27.07
C ALA A 73 13.77 18.19 27.71
N LEU A 74 12.79 18.42 26.84
CA LEU A 74 11.37 18.45 27.18
C LEU A 74 10.93 17.04 27.60
N ARG A 75 9.79 16.92 28.29
CA ARG A 75 9.30 15.64 28.82
C ARG A 75 8.11 15.07 28.04
N THR A 76 7.18 15.91 27.62
CA THR A 76 5.88 15.46 27.11
C THR A 76 5.63 15.82 25.64
N LEU A 77 4.84 14.98 24.95
CA LEU A 77 4.38 15.25 23.58
C LEU A 77 3.56 16.54 23.49
N ASN A 78 2.76 16.85 24.52
CA ASN A 78 2.00 18.11 24.57
C ASN A 78 2.94 19.33 24.53
N ARG A 79 4.07 19.28 25.26
CA ARG A 79 5.02 20.38 25.27
C ARG A 79 5.71 20.56 23.92
N VAL A 80 6.04 19.46 23.24
CA VAL A 80 6.59 19.46 21.87
C VAL A 80 5.56 19.96 20.85
N SER A 81 4.31 19.51 20.96
CA SER A 81 3.20 19.90 20.08
C SER A 81 2.87 21.40 20.17
N GLY A 82 3.21 22.05 21.29
CA GLY A 82 3.07 23.49 21.49
C GLY A 82 4.28 24.32 21.02
N LEU A 83 5.30 23.72 20.40
CA LEU A 83 6.44 24.46 19.86
C LEU A 83 6.06 25.18 18.56
N SER A 84 6.43 26.46 18.47
CA SER A 84 6.44 27.20 17.20
C SER A 84 7.72 26.89 16.44
N LEU A 85 7.69 25.80 15.68
CA LEU A 85 8.81 25.37 14.84
C LEU A 85 8.86 26.19 13.54
N LEU A 86 10.07 26.45 13.08
CA LEU A 86 10.39 27.13 11.82
C LEU A 86 10.99 26.13 10.83
N ALA A 87 10.98 26.48 9.54
CA ALA A 87 11.61 25.67 8.50
C ALA A 87 13.06 25.32 8.84
N GLY A 88 13.42 24.04 8.71
CA GLY A 88 14.73 23.49 9.06
C GLY A 88 14.87 23.00 10.52
N ASP A 89 13.94 23.36 11.41
CA ASP A 89 13.97 22.88 12.80
C ASP A 89 13.84 21.35 12.89
N ARG A 90 14.33 20.78 14.00
CA ARG A 90 14.29 19.35 14.30
C ARG A 90 13.70 19.10 15.67
N VAL A 91 12.91 18.05 15.80
CA VAL A 91 12.46 17.46 17.06
C VAL A 91 13.04 16.06 17.18
N LEU A 92 13.79 15.84 18.25
CA LEU A 92 14.58 14.64 18.50
C LEU A 92 13.99 13.90 19.70
N LEU A 93 13.38 12.73 19.48
CA LEU A 93 12.81 11.87 20.50
C LEU A 93 13.85 10.85 20.97
N LYS A 94 14.03 10.71 22.28
CA LYS A 94 15.07 9.83 22.81
C LYS A 94 14.75 8.36 22.55
N ARG A 95 15.70 7.63 22.00
CA ARG A 95 15.63 6.17 21.85
C ARG A 95 15.46 5.50 23.21
N GLY A 96 14.72 4.39 23.22
CA GLY A 96 14.32 3.66 24.43
C GLY A 96 13.21 4.33 25.26
N CYS A 97 12.80 5.56 24.95
CA CYS A 97 11.66 6.18 25.63
C CYS A 97 10.31 5.76 25.02
N THR A 98 9.31 5.71 25.89
CA THR A 98 7.90 5.59 25.53
C THR A 98 7.16 6.85 25.95
N PHE A 99 6.36 7.40 25.05
CA PHE A 99 5.55 8.59 25.26
C PHE A 99 4.07 8.25 25.04
N THR A 100 3.19 8.66 25.94
CA THR A 100 1.75 8.42 25.81
C THR A 100 1.04 9.67 25.33
N GLY A 101 0.10 9.51 24.41
CA GLY A 101 -0.73 10.58 23.85
C GLY A 101 -0.42 10.87 22.38
N SER A 102 -0.77 12.07 21.94
CA SER A 102 -0.66 12.49 20.54
C SER A 102 0.47 13.50 20.33
N LEU A 103 1.23 13.33 19.24
CA LEU A 103 2.14 14.34 18.72
C LEU A 103 1.43 15.13 17.61
N VAL A 104 1.27 16.44 17.80
CA VAL A 104 0.58 17.31 16.85
C VAL A 104 1.58 18.23 16.16
N ALA A 105 1.85 17.97 14.88
CA ALA A 105 2.83 18.70 14.08
C ALA A 105 2.13 19.66 13.09
N LYS A 106 1.87 20.89 13.54
CA LYS A 106 1.13 21.90 12.74
C LYS A 106 2.00 22.94 12.03
N SER A 107 3.23 23.17 12.48
CA SER A 107 4.19 24.01 11.77
C SER A 107 4.51 23.44 10.39
N SER A 108 4.94 24.28 9.45
CA SER A 108 5.36 23.84 8.12
C SER A 108 6.83 24.17 7.87
N GLY A 109 7.53 23.25 7.21
CA GLY A 109 8.83 23.51 6.63
C GLY A 109 8.70 24.10 5.22
N THR A 110 9.79 24.01 4.46
CA THR A 110 9.80 24.26 3.01
C THR A 110 10.49 23.10 2.32
N ALA A 111 10.35 23.00 1.00
CA ALA A 111 11.06 22.00 0.21
C ALA A 111 12.59 22.03 0.44
N ALA A 112 13.17 23.22 0.62
CA ALA A 112 14.61 23.39 0.87
C ALA A 112 15.00 23.18 2.35
N SER A 113 14.03 23.20 3.28
CA SER A 113 14.28 23.15 4.71
C SER A 113 13.06 22.55 5.43
N PRO A 114 12.85 21.22 5.33
CA PRO A 114 11.76 20.55 6.02
C PRO A 114 11.93 20.62 7.53
N ILE A 115 10.84 20.44 8.28
CA ILE A 115 10.90 20.20 9.73
C ILE A 115 10.99 18.69 9.94
N VAL A 116 11.97 18.25 10.74
CA VAL A 116 12.26 16.82 10.92
C VAL A 116 11.93 16.36 12.33
N TYR A 117 11.09 15.34 12.46
CA TYR A 117 10.82 14.61 13.69
C TYR A 117 11.53 13.26 13.61
N THR A 118 12.54 13.05 14.44
CA THR A 118 13.36 11.82 14.39
C THR A 118 13.87 11.44 15.77
N ALA A 119 14.72 10.42 15.85
CA ALA A 119 15.24 9.86 17.09
C ALA A 119 16.66 10.37 17.41
N TYR A 120 17.05 10.36 18.69
CA TYR A 120 18.44 10.54 19.13
C TYR A 120 18.83 9.57 20.25
N GLY A 121 20.12 9.44 20.50
CA GLY A 121 20.66 8.49 21.49
C GLY A 121 20.81 7.08 20.90
N GLU A 122 20.81 6.07 21.77
CA GLU A 122 21.03 4.67 21.42
C GLU A 122 19.85 3.79 21.84
N GLY A 123 19.73 2.60 21.24
CA GLY A 123 18.70 1.62 21.57
C GLY A 123 17.49 1.63 20.63
N ALA A 124 16.37 1.08 21.11
CA ALA A 124 15.14 0.95 20.33
C ALA A 124 14.58 2.32 19.88
N ALA A 125 13.83 2.34 18.77
CA ALA A 125 13.15 3.55 18.32
C ALA A 125 12.22 4.12 19.42
N PRO A 126 12.10 5.45 19.55
CA PRO A 126 11.14 6.05 20.46
C PRO A 126 9.72 5.61 20.11
N THR A 127 8.95 5.22 21.13
CA THR A 127 7.58 4.73 20.95
C THR A 127 6.56 5.77 21.39
N ILE A 128 5.60 6.09 20.53
CA ILE A 128 4.39 6.82 20.89
C ILE A 128 3.25 5.81 21.06
N VAL A 129 2.59 5.83 22.21
CA VAL A 129 1.47 4.95 22.55
C VAL A 129 0.18 5.76 22.61
N LEU A 130 -0.78 5.40 21.77
CA LEU A 130 -2.11 5.96 21.78
C LEU A 130 -3.08 5.07 22.57
N ASN A 131 -3.83 5.67 23.49
CA ASN A 131 -4.83 4.97 24.32
C ASN A 131 -6.25 5.52 24.21
N THR A 132 -6.46 6.52 23.36
CA THR A 132 -7.74 7.15 23.09
C THR A 132 -8.06 7.07 21.59
N ASP A 133 -9.30 7.36 21.23
CA ASP A 133 -9.74 7.43 19.83
C ASP A 133 -9.28 8.77 19.23
N ALA A 134 -8.12 8.74 18.59
CA ALA A 134 -7.44 9.88 17.99
C ALA A 134 -6.28 9.39 17.08
N GLU A 135 -5.30 10.26 16.84
CA GLU A 135 -4.10 9.99 16.07
C GLU A 135 -2.87 9.95 17.01
N ALA A 136 -1.97 8.98 16.83
CA ALA A 136 -0.69 8.99 17.56
C ALA A 136 0.19 10.15 17.08
N VAL A 137 0.20 10.40 15.76
CA VAL A 137 0.85 11.55 15.12
C VAL A 137 -0.12 12.21 14.15
N LEU A 138 -0.45 13.48 14.40
CA LEU A 138 -1.15 14.33 13.45
C LEU A 138 -0.13 15.16 12.65
N VAL A 139 -0.01 14.83 11.37
CA VAL A 139 0.85 15.51 10.38
C VAL A 139 0.04 16.61 9.70
N GLY A 140 -0.07 17.73 10.43
CA GLY A 140 -0.95 18.85 10.08
C GLY A 140 -0.32 19.87 9.12
N GLY A 141 0.99 20.09 9.22
CA GLY A 141 1.73 21.02 8.38
C GLY A 141 2.24 20.41 7.08
N ASN A 142 2.99 21.21 6.32
CA ASN A 142 3.61 20.82 5.05
C ASN A 142 5.13 20.66 5.19
N TYR A 143 5.74 19.88 4.30
CA TYR A 143 7.19 19.64 4.29
C TYR A 143 7.74 19.15 5.64
N LEU A 144 7.02 18.19 6.22
CA LEU A 144 7.38 17.51 7.45
C LEU A 144 7.99 16.15 7.13
N VAL A 145 9.02 15.75 7.88
CA VAL A 145 9.63 14.43 7.78
C VAL A 145 9.54 13.75 9.14
N PHE A 146 8.93 12.57 9.20
CA PHE A 146 8.93 11.68 10.35
C PHE A 146 9.82 10.49 10.01
N ASP A 147 10.93 10.34 10.74
CA ASP A 147 11.96 9.35 10.42
C ASP A 147 12.35 8.53 11.65
N GLY A 148 12.08 7.23 11.62
CA GLY A 148 12.54 6.31 12.66
C GLY A 148 11.71 6.33 13.94
N LEU A 149 10.38 6.51 13.84
CA LEU A 149 9.47 6.51 14.99
C LEU A 149 8.66 5.20 15.05
N ASN A 150 8.40 4.71 16.27
CA ASN A 150 7.43 3.63 16.49
C ASN A 150 6.14 4.24 17.03
N VAL A 151 5.00 3.89 16.44
CA VAL A 151 3.67 4.25 16.96
C VAL A 151 2.87 2.98 17.22
N THR A 152 2.18 2.93 18.35
CA THR A 152 1.34 1.78 18.74
C THR A 152 0.04 2.26 19.35
N SER A 153 -1.00 1.45 19.27
CA SER A 153 -2.22 1.68 20.05
C SER A 153 -2.47 0.57 21.06
N THR A 154 -2.94 0.95 22.24
CA THR A 154 -3.60 0.00 23.13
C THR A 154 -4.85 -0.57 22.45
N ARG A 155 -5.15 -1.85 22.68
CA ARG A 155 -6.28 -2.52 22.03
C ARG A 155 -7.61 -1.87 22.47
N PRO A 156 -8.39 -1.30 21.54
CA PRO A 156 -9.72 -0.76 21.86
C PRO A 156 -10.69 -1.85 22.31
N ALA A 157 -11.77 -1.43 22.96
CA ALA A 157 -12.88 -2.33 23.26
C ALA A 157 -13.54 -2.82 21.95
N PRO A 158 -14.07 -4.05 21.93
CA PRO A 158 -14.92 -4.47 20.84
C PRO A 158 -16.27 -3.74 20.86
N ALA A 159 -16.88 -3.55 19.69
CA ALA A 159 -18.19 -2.91 19.57
C ALA A 159 -19.26 -3.79 18.89
N GLY A 160 -18.90 -5.00 18.42
CA GLY A 160 -19.81 -5.90 17.71
C GLY A 160 -20.62 -6.81 18.64
N THR A 161 -21.79 -7.22 18.20
CA THR A 161 -22.66 -8.21 18.87
C THR A 161 -22.92 -9.47 18.03
N GLY A 162 -22.34 -9.55 16.83
CA GLY A 162 -22.55 -10.65 15.89
C GLY A 162 -21.41 -11.68 15.89
N LYS A 163 -21.10 -12.22 14.71
CA LYS A 163 -20.08 -13.26 14.50
C LYS A 163 -18.68 -12.77 14.86
N CYS A 164 -18.46 -11.46 14.77
CA CYS A 164 -17.20 -10.79 15.02
C CYS A 164 -17.24 -9.97 16.33
N ALA A 165 -18.03 -10.38 17.33
CA ALA A 165 -18.23 -9.65 18.59
C ALA A 165 -16.96 -9.33 19.40
N ASN A 166 -15.83 -10.00 19.15
CA ASN A 166 -14.55 -9.74 19.82
C ASN A 166 -13.63 -8.78 19.05
N THR A 167 -14.11 -8.22 17.94
CA THR A 167 -13.32 -7.36 17.06
C THR A 167 -13.28 -5.94 17.61
N PRO A 168 -12.08 -5.35 17.81
CA PRO A 168 -11.96 -3.97 18.24
C PRO A 168 -12.48 -3.02 17.16
N VAL A 169 -13.24 -2.01 17.58
CA VAL A 169 -13.75 -0.96 16.69
C VAL A 169 -13.38 0.39 17.30
N ALA A 170 -12.64 1.21 16.56
CA ALA A 170 -12.28 2.56 16.97
C ALA A 170 -11.72 3.38 15.81
N TRP A 171 -11.83 4.70 15.93
CA TRP A 171 -11.07 5.61 15.07
C TRP A 171 -9.69 5.87 15.69
N ARG A 172 -8.70 5.03 15.35
CA ARG A 172 -7.32 5.18 15.80
C ARG A 172 -6.35 5.10 14.65
N VAL A 173 -5.53 6.13 14.47
CA VAL A 173 -4.57 6.22 13.37
C VAL A 173 -3.15 6.38 13.90
N GLY A 174 -2.19 5.66 13.30
CA GLY A 174 -0.77 5.83 13.63
C GLY A 174 -0.28 7.21 13.19
N PHE A 175 -0.18 7.41 11.88
CA PHE A 175 0.14 8.70 11.26
C PHE A 175 -1.05 9.20 10.44
N ALA A 176 -1.75 10.21 10.93
CA ALA A 176 -2.80 10.88 10.17
C ALA A 176 -2.21 12.10 9.46
N VAL A 177 -2.23 12.07 8.12
CA VAL A 177 -1.66 13.11 7.28
C VAL A 177 -2.77 13.95 6.69
N THR A 178 -2.78 15.23 7.04
CA THR A 178 -3.71 16.23 6.48
C THR A 178 -2.99 17.28 5.64
N GLY A 179 -1.70 17.49 5.87
CA GLY A 179 -0.87 18.39 5.08
C GLY A 179 -0.31 17.75 3.80
N GLN A 180 0.53 18.49 3.09
CA GLN A 180 1.09 18.13 1.79
C GLN A 180 2.62 18.08 1.81
N TYR A 181 3.20 17.32 0.88
CA TYR A 181 4.66 17.21 0.72
C TYR A 181 5.38 16.69 1.97
N ASN A 182 4.69 15.90 2.80
CA ASN A 182 5.24 15.27 3.99
C ASN A 182 5.80 13.90 3.65
N THR A 183 6.73 13.42 4.47
CA THR A 183 7.31 12.08 4.36
C THR A 183 7.22 11.37 5.71
N VAL A 184 6.60 10.20 5.72
CA VAL A 184 6.66 9.25 6.84
C VAL A 184 7.58 8.12 6.39
N GLN A 185 8.74 7.99 7.03
CA GLN A 185 9.76 7.04 6.63
C GLN A 185 10.41 6.27 7.76
N ASN A 186 10.91 5.08 7.44
CA ASN A 186 11.65 4.19 8.36
C ASN A 186 10.96 3.99 9.71
N SER A 187 9.63 4.14 9.74
CA SER A 187 8.82 4.16 10.94
C SER A 187 7.98 2.88 11.02
N SER A 188 7.35 2.66 12.15
CA SER A 188 6.47 1.50 12.35
C SER A 188 5.15 1.90 12.99
N ALA A 189 4.08 1.22 12.58
CA ALA A 189 2.73 1.42 13.13
C ALA A 189 2.03 0.07 13.33
N SER A 190 1.44 -0.12 14.51
CA SER A 190 0.68 -1.33 14.87
C SER A 190 -0.46 -1.09 15.87
N GLY A 191 -1.49 -1.94 15.81
CA GLY A 191 -2.68 -1.87 16.67
C GLY A 191 -3.68 -0.78 16.28
N PHE A 192 -3.53 -0.17 15.11
CA PHE A 192 -4.43 0.89 14.63
C PHE A 192 -5.52 0.39 13.72
N MET A 193 -6.47 1.28 13.43
CA MET A 193 -7.40 1.11 12.32
C MET A 193 -6.71 1.39 10.99
N ALA A 194 -5.84 2.40 10.95
CA ALA A 194 -4.90 2.62 9.86
C ALA A 194 -3.51 2.93 10.42
N GLY A 195 -2.48 2.22 9.94
CA GLY A 195 -1.10 2.54 10.29
C GLY A 195 -0.73 3.96 9.81
N VAL A 196 -1.07 4.27 8.56
CA VAL A 196 -0.99 5.62 7.98
C VAL A 196 -2.32 5.94 7.28
N HIS A 197 -2.84 7.15 7.48
CA HIS A 197 -4.02 7.66 6.76
C HIS A 197 -3.65 8.94 6.02
N LEU A 198 -3.63 8.89 4.69
CA LEU A 198 -3.47 10.05 3.81
C LEU A 198 -4.86 10.64 3.54
N MET A 199 -5.30 11.55 4.41
CA MET A 199 -6.67 12.07 4.43
C MET A 199 -7.01 12.93 3.21
N ALA A 200 -8.29 13.22 3.00
CA ALA A 200 -8.74 14.13 1.95
C ALA A 200 -7.96 15.45 1.93
N GLY A 201 -7.40 15.80 0.77
CA GLY A 201 -6.58 17.01 0.56
C GLY A 201 -5.08 16.86 0.89
N ALA A 202 -4.66 15.75 1.51
CA ALA A 202 -3.27 15.45 1.83
C ALA A 202 -2.50 14.95 0.59
N ASN A 203 -2.31 15.83 -0.38
CA ASN A 203 -1.70 15.46 -1.66
C ASN A 203 -0.17 15.48 -1.61
N ASN A 204 0.46 14.72 -2.51
CA ASN A 204 1.91 14.70 -2.75
C ASN A 204 2.75 14.29 -1.51
N ASN A 205 2.21 13.41 -0.68
CA ASN A 205 2.94 12.85 0.47
C ASN A 205 3.64 11.53 0.12
N ARG A 206 4.58 11.13 0.97
CA ARG A 206 5.41 9.94 0.78
C ARG A 206 5.37 9.04 2.02
N VAL A 207 5.10 7.76 1.83
CA VAL A 207 5.10 6.72 2.87
C VAL A 207 6.16 5.70 2.47
N LEU A 208 7.35 5.79 3.05
CA LEU A 208 8.56 5.14 2.55
C LEU A 208 9.25 4.22 3.56
N GLY A 209 9.51 2.96 3.22
CA GLY A 209 10.39 2.14 4.07
C GLY A 209 9.82 1.82 5.46
N ASN A 210 8.49 1.86 5.63
CA ASN A 210 7.86 1.65 6.92
C ASN A 210 7.51 0.17 7.16
N THR A 211 7.39 -0.21 8.43
CA THR A 211 6.84 -1.51 8.85
C THR A 211 5.44 -1.31 9.42
N LEU A 212 4.42 -1.65 8.64
CA LEU A 212 3.02 -1.41 8.95
C LEU A 212 2.34 -2.75 9.19
N THR A 213 2.22 -3.13 10.46
CA THR A 213 1.81 -4.50 10.82
C THR A 213 0.80 -4.54 11.93
N ASN A 214 -0.06 -5.57 11.93
CA ASN A 214 -1.04 -5.80 12.98
C ASN A 214 -1.94 -4.57 13.25
N ASN A 215 -2.23 -3.77 12.21
CA ASN A 215 -3.27 -2.77 12.27
C ASN A 215 -4.58 -3.51 12.06
N ASN A 216 -5.24 -3.86 13.17
CA ASN A 216 -6.31 -4.86 13.24
C ASN A 216 -7.56 -4.34 13.96
N VAL A 217 -7.81 -3.03 13.82
CA VAL A 217 -8.99 -2.35 14.37
C VAL A 217 -9.92 -1.96 13.23
N MET A 218 -11.19 -2.32 13.34
CA MET A 218 -12.19 -1.88 12.36
C MET A 218 -12.56 -0.41 12.61
N LYS A 219 -12.76 0.36 11.53
CA LYS A 219 -13.43 1.67 11.61
C LYS A 219 -14.90 1.48 11.96
N LYS A 220 -15.53 0.50 11.30
CA LYS A 220 -16.95 0.16 11.46
C LYS A 220 -17.11 -1.35 11.30
N ASN A 221 -17.88 -1.97 12.19
CA ASN A 221 -18.17 -3.39 12.19
C ASN A 221 -19.59 -3.65 12.73
N THR A 222 -20.57 -3.81 11.85
CA THR A 222 -21.99 -3.74 12.18
C THR A 222 -22.74 -5.00 11.76
N ALA A 223 -23.29 -5.71 12.74
CA ALA A 223 -24.09 -6.89 12.44
C ALA A 223 -25.45 -6.52 11.83
N GLY A 224 -25.79 -7.14 10.69
CA GLY A 224 -27.12 -7.05 10.08
C GLY A 224 -27.37 -5.81 9.21
N VAL A 225 -26.36 -4.96 9.01
CA VAL A 225 -26.37 -3.89 8.01
C VAL A 225 -25.29 -4.21 7.00
N TYR A 226 -25.69 -4.58 5.78
CA TYR A 226 -24.75 -5.07 4.77
C TYR A 226 -23.99 -3.92 4.08
N ASP A 227 -22.72 -4.17 3.76
CA ASP A 227 -21.77 -3.34 3.00
C ASP A 227 -21.29 -2.04 3.68
N ASP A 228 -21.34 -1.98 5.01
CA ASP A 228 -20.91 -0.80 5.76
C ASP A 228 -19.68 -1.02 6.65
N ASP A 229 -19.24 -2.26 6.79
CA ASP A 229 -17.97 -2.60 7.43
C ASP A 229 -16.77 -2.01 6.69
N SER A 230 -15.78 -1.57 7.47
CA SER A 230 -14.52 -1.07 6.92
C SER A 230 -13.39 -1.07 7.95
N GLY A 231 -12.18 -1.31 7.46
CA GLY A 231 -10.96 -1.51 8.23
C GLY A 231 -10.45 -2.94 8.01
N ALA A 232 -9.29 -3.34 8.48
CA ALA A 232 -8.21 -2.52 9.01
C ALA A 232 -7.12 -2.33 7.95
N TRP A 233 -6.30 -1.27 8.05
CA TRP A 233 -5.42 -0.86 6.96
C TRP A 233 -3.97 -0.66 7.38
N GLY A 234 -3.04 -1.08 6.51
CA GLY A 234 -1.66 -0.62 6.57
C GLY A 234 -1.58 0.87 6.22
N VAL A 235 -1.98 1.21 4.99
CA VAL A 235 -2.17 2.58 4.51
C VAL A 235 -3.59 2.75 3.95
N LEU A 236 -4.32 3.75 4.45
CA LEU A 236 -5.55 4.25 3.84
C LEU A 236 -5.25 5.53 3.04
N VAL A 237 -5.62 5.56 1.76
CA VAL A 237 -5.37 6.69 0.86
C VAL A 237 -6.69 7.30 0.41
N ASN A 238 -6.93 8.56 0.79
CA ASN A 238 -8.07 9.36 0.38
C ASN A 238 -7.63 10.68 -0.29
N SER A 239 -6.47 10.68 -0.93
CA SER A 239 -5.84 11.88 -1.51
C SER A 239 -5.00 11.52 -2.73
N ASN A 240 -4.43 12.54 -3.36
CA ASN A 240 -3.89 12.43 -4.71
C ASN A 240 -2.37 12.61 -4.77
N GLY A 241 -1.75 11.99 -5.79
CA GLY A 241 -0.34 12.22 -6.10
C GLY A 241 0.63 11.69 -5.05
N ASN A 242 0.22 10.76 -4.19
CA ASN A 242 1.05 10.23 -3.12
C ASN A 242 1.93 9.08 -3.60
N GLU A 243 3.07 8.88 -2.93
CA GLU A 243 3.98 7.76 -3.12
C GLU A 243 3.91 6.82 -1.90
N VAL A 244 3.60 5.55 -2.12
CA VAL A 244 3.64 4.50 -1.08
C VAL A 244 4.64 3.45 -1.54
N ALA A 245 5.85 3.48 -0.98
CA ALA A 245 6.94 2.67 -1.50
C ALA A 245 7.87 2.03 -0.48
N ASN A 246 8.44 0.87 -0.83
CA ASN A 246 9.41 0.15 0.00
C ASN A 246 8.89 -0.23 1.41
N ASN A 247 7.58 -0.26 1.63
CA ASN A 247 7.01 -0.61 2.92
C ASN A 247 6.85 -2.13 3.07
N THR A 248 6.88 -2.60 4.31
CA THR A 248 6.56 -3.99 4.67
C THR A 248 5.22 -4.03 5.40
N PHE A 249 4.32 -4.91 4.94
CA PHE A 249 2.96 -5.08 5.45
C PHE A 249 2.71 -6.50 5.94
N SER A 250 2.00 -6.64 7.07
CA SER A 250 1.49 -7.94 7.54
C SER A 250 0.46 -7.83 8.65
N GLY A 251 -0.59 -8.65 8.63
CA GLY A 251 -1.60 -8.69 9.68
C GLY A 251 -2.48 -7.44 9.75
N ASN A 252 -2.58 -6.68 8.67
CA ASN A 252 -3.45 -5.50 8.55
C ASN A 252 -4.87 -5.92 8.16
N TRP A 253 -5.54 -6.63 9.07
CA TRP A 253 -6.90 -7.11 8.87
C TRP A 253 -7.58 -7.41 10.21
N ALA A 254 -8.91 -7.52 10.18
CA ALA A 254 -9.74 -7.88 11.32
C ALA A 254 -10.98 -8.68 10.87
N CYS A 255 -11.73 -9.24 11.81
CA CYS A 255 -12.99 -9.94 11.51
C CYS A 255 -14.08 -8.92 11.17
N SER A 256 -14.82 -9.15 10.08
CA SER A 256 -15.94 -8.31 9.64
C SER A 256 -17.26 -9.09 9.73
N GLU A 257 -18.31 -8.44 10.22
CA GLU A 257 -19.66 -9.02 10.27
C GLU A 257 -20.21 -9.30 8.86
N ASP A 258 -19.93 -8.40 7.91
CA ASP A 258 -20.38 -8.49 6.53
C ASP A 258 -19.55 -9.46 5.69
N TYR A 259 -18.23 -9.38 5.84
CA TYR A 259 -17.27 -10.00 4.95
C TYR A 259 -16.54 -11.18 5.59
N GLY A 260 -16.82 -11.50 6.86
CA GLY A 260 -16.05 -12.47 7.65
C GLY A 260 -14.68 -11.93 8.06
N VAL A 261 -13.93 -11.37 7.13
CA VAL A 261 -12.62 -10.74 7.31
C VAL A 261 -12.52 -9.52 6.42
N ASP A 262 -11.85 -8.48 6.93
CA ASP A 262 -11.64 -7.25 6.21
C ASP A 262 -10.27 -6.65 6.51
N GLY A 263 -9.65 -6.07 5.49
CA GLY A 263 -8.42 -5.29 5.59
C GLY A 263 -7.56 -5.31 4.33
N ALA A 264 -6.63 -4.36 4.26
CA ALA A 264 -5.71 -4.25 3.13
C ALA A 264 -4.35 -3.67 3.53
N SER A 265 -3.31 -4.02 2.77
CA SER A 265 -2.02 -3.35 2.86
C SER A 265 -2.15 -1.87 2.46
N VAL A 266 -2.75 -1.60 1.31
CA VAL A 266 -2.98 -0.26 0.79
C VAL A 266 -4.39 -0.15 0.20
N GLU A 267 -5.30 0.57 0.85
CA GLU A 267 -6.66 0.82 0.34
C GLU A 267 -6.79 2.24 -0.22
N LEU A 268 -7.38 2.37 -1.41
CA LEU A 268 -7.64 3.65 -2.07
C LEU A 268 -9.15 3.90 -2.14
N TYR A 269 -9.58 5.09 -1.72
CA TYR A 269 -10.95 5.52 -1.89
C TYR A 269 -11.00 7.01 -2.24
N GLU A 270 -11.57 7.34 -3.40
CA GLU A 270 -11.58 8.70 -3.95
C GLU A 270 -10.16 9.29 -4.10
N ALA A 271 -9.23 8.47 -4.58
CA ALA A 271 -7.80 8.76 -4.58
C ALA A 271 -7.19 8.57 -5.98
N SER A 272 -6.52 9.60 -6.48
CA SER A 272 -6.09 9.66 -7.88
C SER A 272 -4.60 9.97 -8.07
N GLY A 273 -4.01 9.39 -9.11
CA GLY A 273 -2.62 9.68 -9.48
C GLY A 273 -1.59 9.20 -8.45
N ASN A 274 -1.92 8.23 -7.62
CA ASN A 274 -1.00 7.69 -6.61
C ASN A 274 -0.08 6.63 -7.21
N ASN A 275 1.14 6.54 -6.68
CA ASN A 275 2.15 5.56 -7.09
C ASN A 275 2.46 4.62 -5.91
N VAL A 276 2.08 3.35 -6.05
CA VAL A 276 2.26 2.30 -5.04
C VAL A 276 3.26 1.28 -5.57
N HIS A 277 4.49 1.28 -5.06
CA HIS A 277 5.54 0.46 -5.68
C HIS A 277 6.60 -0.08 -4.73
N ASP A 278 7.27 -1.16 -5.15
CA ASP A 278 8.36 -1.80 -4.40
C ASP A 278 7.97 -2.19 -2.96
N ASN A 279 6.67 -2.39 -2.68
CA ASN A 279 6.22 -2.80 -1.36
C ASN A 279 6.26 -4.33 -1.22
N LEU A 280 6.49 -4.80 0.00
CA LEU A 280 6.36 -6.19 0.38
C LEU A 280 5.15 -6.35 1.30
N SER A 281 4.17 -7.15 0.88
CA SER A 281 3.04 -7.53 1.72
C SER A 281 2.99 -9.04 1.93
N THR A 282 2.92 -9.43 3.19
CA THR A 282 2.85 -10.83 3.61
C THR A 282 1.68 -11.01 4.56
N GLU A 283 0.80 -11.97 4.29
CA GLU A 283 -0.30 -12.34 5.20
C GLU A 283 -1.32 -11.23 5.49
N ASP A 284 -1.44 -10.23 4.60
CA ASP A 284 -2.63 -9.38 4.51
C ASP A 284 -3.66 -10.04 3.61
N MET A 285 -4.95 -9.83 3.89
CA MET A 285 -6.07 -10.47 3.17
C MET A 285 -6.29 -9.89 1.78
N THR A 286 -5.90 -8.63 1.61
CA THR A 286 -5.87 -7.96 0.32
C THR A 286 -4.63 -7.09 0.24
N PHE A 287 -3.90 -7.11 -0.89
CA PHE A 287 -2.83 -6.13 -1.08
C PHE A 287 -3.41 -4.75 -1.35
N THR A 288 -4.28 -4.63 -2.35
CA THR A 288 -4.97 -3.36 -2.63
C THR A 288 -6.41 -3.52 -3.11
N GLU A 289 -7.27 -2.65 -2.59
CA GLU A 289 -8.63 -2.42 -3.05
C GLU A 289 -8.78 -0.96 -3.48
N LEU A 290 -9.50 -0.75 -4.57
CA LEU A 290 -9.84 0.58 -5.04
C LEU A 290 -11.35 0.79 -5.01
N GLY A 291 -11.76 1.93 -4.46
CA GLY A 291 -13.15 2.35 -4.40
C GLY A 291 -13.32 3.84 -4.68
N GLY A 292 -14.58 4.29 -4.67
CA GLY A 292 -14.93 5.70 -4.75
C GLY A 292 -16.44 5.86 -4.81
N THR A 293 -16.87 6.87 -5.54
CA THR A 293 -18.25 7.12 -5.89
C THR A 293 -18.36 7.36 -7.40
N PRO A 294 -19.58 7.35 -7.98
CA PRO A 294 -19.76 7.68 -9.40
C PRO A 294 -19.22 9.06 -9.79
N THR A 295 -19.10 9.99 -8.83
CA THR A 295 -18.63 11.37 -9.06
C THR A 295 -17.21 11.65 -8.55
N SER A 296 -16.63 10.73 -7.77
CA SER A 296 -15.29 10.85 -7.19
C SER A 296 -14.64 9.48 -7.26
N GLN A 297 -13.93 9.22 -8.37
CA GLN A 297 -13.35 7.91 -8.66
C GLN A 297 -11.91 7.84 -8.17
N SER A 298 -11.42 6.63 -7.88
CA SER A 298 -9.98 6.42 -7.71
C SER A 298 -9.35 6.12 -9.07
N GLU A 299 -8.69 7.10 -9.67
CA GLU A 299 -8.26 7.05 -11.08
C GLU A 299 -6.75 7.27 -11.26
N ASN A 300 -6.21 6.77 -12.37
CA ASN A 300 -4.83 6.98 -12.80
C ASN A 300 -3.78 6.55 -11.75
N ASN A 301 -4.11 5.52 -10.96
CA ASN A 301 -3.21 4.97 -9.95
C ASN A 301 -2.28 3.92 -10.57
N THR A 302 -1.02 3.94 -10.15
CA THR A 302 0.01 2.99 -10.60
C THR A 302 0.40 2.05 -9.47
N PHE A 303 0.43 0.75 -9.77
CA PHE A 303 0.90 -0.30 -8.89
C PHE A 303 2.02 -1.06 -9.58
N ALA A 304 3.25 -0.88 -9.11
CA ALA A 304 4.44 -1.37 -9.80
C ALA A 304 5.42 -2.09 -8.88
N TYR A 305 6.03 -3.19 -9.33
CA TYR A 305 7.11 -3.85 -8.57
C TYR A 305 6.75 -4.31 -7.15
N ASN A 306 5.46 -4.43 -6.83
CA ASN A 306 5.03 -4.89 -5.52
C ASN A 306 5.10 -6.41 -5.44
N THR A 307 5.42 -6.90 -4.26
CA THR A 307 5.40 -8.31 -3.92
C THR A 307 4.28 -8.57 -2.91
N TYR A 308 3.34 -9.43 -3.27
CA TYR A 308 2.26 -9.87 -2.39
C TYR A 308 2.31 -11.39 -2.24
N ALA A 309 2.53 -11.86 -1.03
CA ALA A 309 2.71 -13.28 -0.73
C ALA A 309 1.91 -13.71 0.51
N PRO A 310 0.59 -13.87 0.41
CA PRO A 310 -0.25 -14.35 1.52
C PRO A 310 -0.20 -15.88 1.63
N VAL A 311 0.99 -16.42 1.87
CA VAL A 311 1.27 -17.88 1.79
C VAL A 311 0.37 -18.67 2.74
N LYS A 312 0.14 -18.17 3.95
CA LYS A 312 -0.71 -18.84 4.95
C LYS A 312 -2.15 -18.36 4.81
N ALA A 313 -2.35 -17.05 4.91
CA ALA A 313 -3.66 -16.42 4.97
C ALA A 313 -4.47 -16.63 3.69
N GLY A 314 -3.84 -16.57 2.53
CA GLY A 314 -4.53 -16.34 1.26
C GLY A 314 -4.98 -14.90 1.12
N GLY A 315 -5.58 -14.59 -0.02
CA GLY A 315 -6.10 -13.26 -0.27
C GLY A 315 -6.04 -12.82 -1.72
N ALA A 316 -6.41 -11.55 -1.91
CA ALA A 316 -6.57 -10.91 -3.20
C ALA A 316 -5.45 -9.90 -3.46
N MET A 317 -4.83 -9.92 -4.64
CA MET A 317 -3.77 -8.98 -4.94
C MET A 317 -4.30 -7.60 -5.32
N ILE A 318 -5.06 -7.51 -6.41
CA ILE A 318 -5.68 -6.26 -6.83
C ILE A 318 -7.12 -6.49 -7.26
N VAL A 319 -7.98 -5.66 -6.70
CA VAL A 319 -9.41 -5.75 -6.84
C VAL A 319 -9.93 -4.39 -7.25
N LEU A 320 -10.41 -4.29 -8.49
CA LEU A 320 -10.84 -3.01 -9.07
C LEU A 320 -12.13 -3.13 -9.87
N ARG A 321 -12.73 -1.99 -10.10
CA ARG A 321 -14.03 -1.84 -10.75
C ARG A 321 -13.93 -1.01 -12.02
N GLY A 322 -14.78 -1.36 -12.97
CA GLY A 322 -14.91 -0.73 -14.24
C GLY A 322 -15.92 0.41 -14.27
N THR A 323 -16.23 0.84 -15.49
CA THR A 323 -17.04 2.03 -15.79
C THR A 323 -18.52 1.93 -15.42
N LYS A 324 -19.05 0.72 -15.19
CA LYS A 324 -20.45 0.48 -14.83
C LYS A 324 -20.68 0.40 -13.31
N SER A 325 -19.61 0.52 -12.52
CA SER A 325 -19.69 0.46 -11.06
C SER A 325 -20.45 1.64 -10.48
N LYS A 326 -21.46 1.34 -9.66
CA LYS A 326 -22.13 2.32 -8.79
C LYS A 326 -21.28 2.78 -7.60
N TRP A 327 -20.13 2.14 -7.38
CA TRP A 327 -19.18 2.41 -6.29
C TRP A 327 -17.93 3.15 -6.79
N GLY A 328 -18.05 3.85 -7.91
CA GLY A 328 -16.92 4.44 -8.63
C GLY A 328 -16.13 3.39 -9.42
N GLY A 329 -15.76 3.73 -10.66
CA GLY A 329 -14.79 2.96 -11.43
C GLY A 329 -13.36 3.34 -11.08
N ASN A 330 -12.39 2.62 -11.65
CA ASN A 330 -10.97 2.86 -11.45
C ASN A 330 -10.24 3.11 -12.77
N PRO A 331 -10.63 4.15 -13.54
CA PRO A 331 -10.06 4.40 -14.86
C PRO A 331 -8.56 4.73 -14.78
N GLY A 332 -7.83 4.36 -15.84
CA GLY A 332 -6.41 4.65 -15.98
C GLY A 332 -5.49 3.90 -15.01
N THR A 333 -5.98 2.84 -14.34
CA THR A 333 -5.15 2.04 -13.44
C THR A 333 -4.07 1.30 -14.24
N VAL A 334 -2.81 1.41 -13.79
CA VAL A 334 -1.69 0.66 -14.37
C VAL A 334 -1.13 -0.31 -13.33
N PHE A 335 -1.08 -1.59 -13.68
CA PHE A 335 -0.61 -2.67 -12.79
C PHE A 335 0.49 -3.47 -13.48
N HIS A 336 1.75 -3.26 -13.10
CA HIS A 336 2.86 -3.89 -13.83
C HIS A 336 4.04 -4.37 -13.00
N HIS A 337 4.76 -5.38 -13.49
CA HIS A 337 5.97 -5.90 -12.84
C HIS A 337 5.74 -6.36 -11.40
N ASN A 338 4.50 -6.67 -11.01
CA ASN A 338 4.19 -7.14 -9.67
C ASN A 338 4.32 -8.67 -9.58
N VAL A 339 4.61 -9.17 -8.38
CA VAL A 339 4.60 -10.60 -8.06
C VAL A 339 3.51 -10.88 -7.04
N GLY A 340 2.53 -11.69 -7.44
CA GLY A 340 1.55 -12.29 -6.54
C GLY A 340 1.89 -13.77 -6.35
N TYR A 341 2.22 -14.19 -5.13
CA TYR A 341 2.61 -15.56 -4.82
C TYR A 341 1.65 -16.22 -3.84
N MET A 342 1.08 -17.37 -4.23
CA MET A 342 0.06 -18.10 -3.45
C MET A 342 -1.21 -17.30 -3.18
N VAL A 343 -1.61 -16.47 -4.13
CA VAL A 343 -2.85 -15.70 -4.05
C VAL A 343 -4.07 -16.60 -4.22
N ASP A 344 -5.19 -16.24 -3.59
CA ASP A 344 -6.49 -16.79 -3.99
C ASP A 344 -6.95 -16.14 -5.28
N THR A 345 -6.84 -14.80 -5.36
CA THR A 345 -7.09 -14.03 -6.56
C THR A 345 -5.96 -13.06 -6.87
N GLY A 346 -5.59 -12.96 -8.14
CA GLY A 346 -4.58 -12.01 -8.61
C GLY A 346 -5.23 -10.70 -9.06
N ILE A 347 -5.44 -10.55 -10.36
CA ILE A 347 -6.11 -9.37 -10.95
C ILE A 347 -7.62 -9.65 -11.07
N ILE A 348 -8.44 -8.82 -10.44
CA ILE A 348 -9.90 -8.87 -10.59
C ILE A 348 -10.42 -7.53 -11.09
N CYS A 349 -11.10 -7.54 -12.25
CA CYS A 349 -11.71 -6.37 -12.86
C CYS A 349 -13.18 -6.64 -13.22
N SER A 350 -14.12 -6.09 -12.45
CA SER A 350 -15.56 -6.29 -12.66
C SER A 350 -16.28 -4.99 -13.02
N ASP A 351 -17.59 -5.09 -13.29
CA ASP A 351 -18.49 -3.95 -13.48
C ASP A 351 -18.08 -3.02 -14.62
N GLY A 352 -17.81 -3.60 -15.79
CA GLY A 352 -17.47 -2.86 -17.01
C GLY A 352 -15.99 -2.55 -17.13
N CYS A 353 -15.16 -3.59 -17.03
CA CYS A 353 -13.75 -3.53 -17.34
C CYS A 353 -13.52 -3.03 -18.78
N GLY A 354 -12.30 -2.59 -19.06
CA GLY A 354 -11.95 -2.10 -20.39
C GLY A 354 -10.54 -1.54 -20.48
N PRO A 355 -10.03 -1.24 -21.69
CA PRO A 355 -8.72 -0.62 -21.90
C PRO A 355 -8.57 0.74 -21.22
N SER A 356 -9.67 1.46 -20.99
CA SER A 356 -9.69 2.71 -20.22
C SER A 356 -9.65 2.51 -18.71
N VAL A 357 -9.93 1.29 -18.23
CA VAL A 357 -9.97 0.94 -16.81
C VAL A 357 -8.60 0.48 -16.35
N LEU A 358 -8.10 -0.57 -16.99
CA LEU A 358 -6.91 -1.28 -16.54
C LEU A 358 -5.95 -1.52 -17.70
N LYS A 359 -4.68 -1.26 -17.40
CA LYS A 359 -3.53 -1.75 -18.15
C LYS A 359 -2.69 -2.66 -17.25
N ALA A 360 -2.65 -3.96 -17.51
CA ALA A 360 -1.89 -4.93 -16.71
C ALA A 360 -0.81 -5.65 -17.54
N HIS A 361 0.46 -5.50 -17.18
CA HIS A 361 1.53 -6.14 -17.95
C HIS A 361 2.77 -6.53 -17.15
N ASP A 362 3.52 -7.50 -17.66
CA ASP A 362 4.77 -7.98 -17.08
C ASP A 362 4.61 -8.46 -15.61
N ASN A 363 3.42 -8.90 -15.20
CA ASN A 363 3.17 -9.41 -13.85
C ASN A 363 3.44 -10.92 -13.77
N VAL A 364 3.75 -11.42 -12.57
CA VAL A 364 3.81 -12.87 -12.29
C VAL A 364 2.82 -13.21 -11.19
N LEU A 365 1.78 -13.98 -11.52
CA LEU A 365 0.68 -14.30 -10.60
C LEU A 365 0.56 -15.81 -10.42
N TRP A 366 0.91 -16.27 -9.23
CA TRP A 366 0.87 -17.67 -8.82
C TRP A 366 -0.33 -17.89 -7.89
N GLN A 367 -1.37 -18.54 -8.40
CA GLN A 367 -2.55 -18.95 -7.64
C GLN A 367 -2.23 -20.14 -6.73
N ARG A 368 -2.73 -20.14 -5.49
CA ARG A 368 -2.61 -21.29 -4.60
C ARG A 368 -3.47 -22.48 -5.05
N GLY A 369 -3.09 -23.69 -4.64
CA GLY A 369 -3.75 -24.93 -5.09
C GLY A 369 -5.09 -25.25 -4.41
N ALA A 370 -5.32 -24.73 -3.21
CA ALA A 370 -6.54 -24.92 -2.44
C ALA A 370 -6.96 -23.59 -1.80
N ALA A 371 -8.26 -23.34 -1.75
CA ALA A 371 -8.83 -22.13 -1.17
C ALA A 371 -8.38 -21.93 0.27
N SER A 372 -8.06 -20.69 0.62
CA SER A 372 -7.77 -20.31 2.01
C SER A 372 -9.01 -20.30 2.93
N GLY A 373 -10.19 -20.14 2.34
CA GLY A 373 -11.43 -19.81 3.05
C GLY A 373 -11.81 -18.33 2.96
N ILE A 374 -10.92 -17.46 2.45
CA ILE A 374 -11.23 -16.05 2.17
C ILE A 374 -12.01 -15.94 0.86
N VAL A 375 -11.47 -16.52 -0.21
CA VAL A 375 -12.16 -16.60 -1.49
C VAL A 375 -12.70 -18.02 -1.67
N PRO A 376 -13.98 -18.19 -2.04
CA PRO A 376 -14.51 -19.51 -2.37
C PRO A 376 -13.69 -20.19 -3.46
N ALA A 377 -13.52 -21.51 -3.37
CA ALA A 377 -12.70 -22.27 -4.33
C ALA A 377 -13.12 -22.08 -5.80
N ALA A 378 -14.42 -21.90 -6.06
CA ALA A 378 -14.97 -21.65 -7.39
C ALA A 378 -14.56 -20.30 -7.99
N ASN A 379 -14.12 -19.38 -7.14
CA ASN A 379 -13.85 -17.98 -7.47
C ASN A 379 -12.34 -17.67 -7.48
N MET A 380 -11.49 -18.66 -7.17
CA MET A 380 -10.04 -18.47 -7.19
C MET A 380 -9.50 -18.39 -8.61
N THR A 381 -8.70 -17.37 -8.89
CA THR A 381 -8.11 -17.13 -10.22
C THR A 381 -6.96 -16.14 -10.14
N PRO A 382 -5.80 -16.36 -10.78
CA PRO A 382 -4.77 -15.34 -10.83
C PRO A 382 -5.20 -14.16 -11.72
N MET A 383 -6.19 -14.29 -12.61
CA MET A 383 -6.78 -13.16 -13.31
C MET A 383 -8.17 -13.46 -13.88
N TRP A 384 -9.12 -12.57 -13.60
CA TRP A 384 -10.41 -12.50 -14.28
C TRP A 384 -10.83 -11.06 -14.57
N ALA A 385 -11.42 -10.86 -15.76
CA ALA A 385 -12.06 -9.60 -16.14
C ALA A 385 -13.40 -9.86 -16.85
N ASP A 386 -14.41 -9.02 -16.58
CA ASP A 386 -15.75 -9.12 -17.17
C ASP A 386 -15.87 -8.56 -18.61
N ALA A 387 -14.76 -8.03 -19.14
CA ALA A 387 -14.64 -7.55 -20.51
C ALA A 387 -13.16 -7.45 -20.93
N PRO A 388 -12.84 -7.40 -22.24
CA PRO A 388 -11.47 -7.19 -22.72
C PRO A 388 -10.86 -5.89 -22.21
N PHE A 389 -9.60 -5.94 -21.78
CA PHE A 389 -8.81 -4.78 -21.34
C PHE A 389 -7.37 -4.88 -21.86
N THR A 390 -6.53 -3.88 -21.55
CA THR A 390 -5.14 -3.90 -22.05
C THR A 390 -4.29 -4.80 -21.17
N GLU A 391 -3.90 -5.98 -21.67
CA GLU A 391 -3.01 -6.88 -20.96
C GLU A 391 -2.01 -7.59 -21.88
N TYR A 392 -0.79 -7.81 -21.38
CA TYR A 392 0.28 -8.49 -22.13
C TYR A 392 1.47 -8.87 -21.23
N ASN A 393 2.24 -9.88 -21.66
CA ASN A 393 3.46 -10.36 -20.99
C ASN A 393 3.27 -10.79 -19.53
N ASN A 394 2.05 -11.14 -19.11
CA ASN A 394 1.79 -11.66 -17.80
C ASN A 394 2.11 -13.17 -17.75
N VAL A 395 2.59 -13.63 -16.60
CA VAL A 395 2.85 -15.04 -16.31
C VAL A 395 1.88 -15.51 -15.25
N PHE A 396 1.08 -16.53 -15.57
CA PHE A 396 0.11 -17.12 -14.66
C PHE A 396 0.51 -18.55 -14.34
N TRP A 397 0.45 -18.91 -13.06
CA TRP A 397 0.74 -20.28 -12.63
C TRP A 397 -0.11 -20.72 -11.45
N LYS A 398 -0.18 -22.04 -11.23
CA LYS A 398 -0.62 -22.64 -9.98
C LYS A 398 0.03 -24.01 -9.82
N THR A 399 -0.01 -24.55 -8.61
CA THR A 399 0.40 -25.95 -8.39
C THR A 399 -0.44 -26.89 -9.26
N GLY A 400 0.22 -27.68 -10.12
CA GLY A 400 -0.44 -28.54 -11.12
C GLY A 400 -0.66 -27.89 -12.49
N GLY A 401 -0.26 -26.62 -12.66
CA GLY A 401 -0.02 -25.99 -13.96
C GLY A 401 -1.22 -25.55 -14.79
N ARG A 402 -2.43 -25.56 -14.21
CA ARG A 402 -3.68 -25.21 -14.92
C ARG A 402 -4.50 -24.17 -14.12
N PRO A 403 -3.99 -22.94 -13.94
CA PRO A 403 -4.80 -21.86 -13.38
C PRO A 403 -5.99 -21.55 -14.30
N TYR A 404 -7.10 -21.14 -13.70
CA TYR A 404 -8.22 -20.59 -14.46
C TYR A 404 -7.95 -19.11 -14.70
N VAL A 405 -7.75 -18.73 -15.96
CA VAL A 405 -7.46 -17.35 -16.37
C VAL A 405 -8.47 -16.99 -17.45
N SER A 406 -9.23 -15.91 -17.29
CA SER A 406 -10.33 -15.60 -18.22
C SER A 406 -10.54 -14.11 -18.42
N ILE A 407 -10.99 -13.76 -19.62
CA ILE A 407 -11.49 -12.45 -20.01
C ILE A 407 -12.81 -12.70 -20.73
N ASP A 408 -13.91 -12.26 -20.13
CA ASP A 408 -15.23 -12.51 -20.71
C ASP A 408 -15.37 -11.75 -22.04
N GLY A 409 -15.82 -12.45 -23.08
CA GLY A 409 -15.89 -11.90 -24.44
C GLY A 409 -14.54 -11.57 -25.08
N GLY A 410 -13.43 -12.04 -24.51
CA GLY A 410 -12.06 -11.80 -24.99
C GLY A 410 -11.21 -13.06 -25.08
N GLN A 411 -9.95 -12.85 -25.44
CA GLN A 411 -8.87 -13.84 -25.36
C GLN A 411 -7.67 -13.17 -24.71
N LEU A 412 -6.83 -13.96 -24.06
CA LEU A 412 -5.55 -13.47 -23.55
C LEU A 412 -4.67 -12.97 -24.69
N SER A 413 -3.81 -12.00 -24.40
CA SER A 413 -2.78 -11.60 -25.36
C SER A 413 -1.88 -12.78 -25.70
N ALA A 414 -1.44 -12.83 -26.96
CA ALA A 414 -0.53 -13.85 -27.46
C ALA A 414 0.85 -13.83 -26.75
N THR A 415 1.15 -12.81 -25.95
CA THR A 415 2.38 -12.72 -25.18
C THR A 415 2.25 -13.17 -23.73
N ASP A 416 1.04 -13.41 -23.21
CA ASP A 416 0.88 -13.99 -21.89
C ASP A 416 1.24 -15.47 -21.88
N ARG A 417 1.61 -15.97 -20.70
CA ARG A 417 2.10 -17.32 -20.53
C ARG A 417 1.45 -17.98 -19.34
N ILE A 418 0.91 -19.17 -19.55
CA ILE A 418 0.59 -20.10 -18.47
C ILE A 418 1.78 -21.06 -18.33
N THR A 419 2.73 -20.70 -17.48
CA THR A 419 3.97 -21.45 -17.29
C THR A 419 4.51 -21.27 -15.88
N ASP A 420 5.25 -22.26 -15.40
CA ASP A 420 5.99 -22.15 -14.15
C ASP A 420 7.05 -21.04 -14.29
N PRO A 421 7.04 -20.00 -13.43
CA PRO A 421 8.07 -18.96 -13.45
C PRO A 421 9.43 -19.46 -12.94
N LEU A 422 9.48 -20.67 -12.36
CA LEU A 422 10.66 -21.35 -11.85
C LEU A 422 11.45 -20.48 -10.86
N PHE A 423 10.76 -19.97 -9.83
CA PHE A 423 11.39 -19.16 -8.80
C PHE A 423 12.56 -19.87 -8.10
N VAL A 424 13.59 -19.10 -7.73
CA VAL A 424 14.79 -19.62 -7.05
C VAL A 424 14.41 -20.17 -5.68
N ASP A 425 13.77 -19.37 -4.84
CA ASP A 425 13.30 -19.80 -3.52
C ASP A 425 12.10 -18.96 -3.09
N PRO A 426 10.89 -19.29 -3.58
CA PRO A 426 9.71 -18.49 -3.30
C PRO A 426 9.25 -18.61 -1.83
N VAL A 427 9.70 -19.62 -1.08
CA VAL A 427 9.42 -19.75 0.36
C VAL A 427 10.21 -18.70 1.15
N ALA A 428 11.44 -18.40 0.71
CA ALA A 428 12.25 -17.30 1.24
C ALA A 428 11.92 -15.94 0.59
N LEU A 429 10.78 -15.82 -0.12
CA LEU A 429 10.38 -14.62 -0.88
C LEU A 429 11.38 -14.19 -1.95
N ASN A 430 12.21 -15.12 -2.44
CA ASN A 430 13.11 -14.90 -3.56
C ASN A 430 12.45 -15.30 -4.88
N PHE A 431 11.81 -14.32 -5.50
CA PHE A 431 11.08 -14.45 -6.77
C PHE A 431 11.95 -14.23 -8.02
N THR A 432 13.28 -14.30 -7.89
CA THR A 432 14.14 -14.38 -9.07
C THR A 432 13.88 -15.69 -9.82
N SER A 433 13.84 -15.65 -11.14
CA SER A 433 13.63 -16.86 -11.95
C SER A 433 14.93 -17.63 -12.16
N ARG A 434 14.85 -18.97 -12.09
CA ARG A 434 15.93 -19.90 -12.47
C ARG A 434 16.09 -20.02 -13.99
N LEU A 435 15.14 -19.51 -14.77
CA LEU A 435 15.28 -19.42 -16.22
C LEU A 435 16.37 -18.41 -16.57
N SER A 436 17.13 -18.68 -17.63
CA SER A 436 18.03 -17.67 -18.18
C SER A 436 17.24 -16.39 -18.50
N PRO A 437 17.82 -15.19 -18.33
CA PRO A 437 17.13 -13.91 -18.52
C PRO A 437 16.31 -13.85 -19.81
N VAL A 438 16.76 -14.53 -20.86
CA VAL A 438 16.16 -14.63 -22.19
C VAL A 438 14.69 -15.12 -22.21
N VAL A 439 14.22 -15.89 -21.22
CA VAL A 439 12.82 -16.36 -21.19
C VAL A 439 11.87 -15.34 -20.56
N LEU A 440 12.40 -14.36 -19.82
CA LEU A 440 11.68 -13.20 -19.29
C LEU A 440 12.08 -11.89 -20.01
N ALA A 441 13.05 -11.91 -20.93
CA ALA A 441 13.65 -10.73 -21.58
C ALA A 441 12.85 -10.17 -22.78
N THR A 442 11.54 -10.04 -22.65
CA THR A 442 10.91 -8.76 -23.03
C THR A 442 10.96 -7.74 -21.88
N ALA A 443 11.33 -8.18 -20.67
CA ALA A 443 11.68 -7.36 -19.52
C ALA A 443 13.22 -7.31 -19.31
N ARG A 444 13.80 -6.12 -19.51
CA ARG A 444 15.22 -5.71 -19.34
C ARG A 444 16.26 -6.20 -20.36
N SER A 445 16.65 -5.32 -21.27
CA SER A 445 18.02 -4.73 -21.36
C SER A 445 17.94 -3.50 -22.28
N ARG A 446 18.66 -2.39 -22.06
CA ARG A 446 20.12 -2.32 -21.94
C ARG A 446 20.58 -1.25 -20.95
N THR A 447 21.60 -1.64 -20.22
CA THR A 447 22.53 -0.81 -19.44
C THR A 447 23.43 0.03 -20.35
N ARG A 448 23.51 1.34 -20.06
CA ARG A 448 24.70 2.03 -19.54
C ARG A 448 24.29 3.36 -18.93
#